data_AF-A0A4S2KLT9-F1
#
_entry.id   AF-A0A4S2KLT9-F1
#
_cell.length_a   1.000
_cell.length_b   1.000
_cell.length_c   1.000
_cell.angle_alpha   90.00
_cell.angle_beta   90.00
_cell.angle_gamma   90.00
#
_symmetry.space_group_name_H-M   'P 1'
#
loop_
_entity.id
_entity.type
_entity.pdbx_description
1 polymer ?
#
loop_
_entity_poly.entity_id
_entity_poly.type
_entity_poly.pdbx_seq_one_letter_code
_entity_poly.pdbx_strand_id
1 'polypeptide(L)'
;MLILCNVQDLLCVHYPLVQIKGKLVPFCGCSEVVVRTDRVLDSHFWRLCGSNFKAFVPLQFGWNRVKCSCKHCSIDCRLCYSPAPDAFNVVQPLYVVCSDGNGTFQNENGHNSGSPASAVRRIGFAVQLLQSLTAESFFSEYGQRYTFACNEDRAELICRLHRSRLTCTEIYSSQPIDVWSKLARELCLAYPQAFMSTKWIAFMADTRYTAPVSQSNLTYQELSKFAKAHFALGAGGLALLGTATLHAWPEDLGSLNMALWNTRRIDHSTVMDDTAYRHTYWAAFATGLGSVWHELGHCLGLDHSPEGIMNRGGDDVHLCIAFPPTGSTCGHGCDKLGPTVSTGDVEFIPLRVNEWCLRNPELLFLP
;
A
#
# COMPACT_ATOMS: atom_id res chain seq x y z
N MET A 1 -12.84 2.52 -28.64
CA MET A 1 -11.48 1.97 -28.60
C MET A 1 -10.97 1.97 -27.18
N LEU A 2 -10.15 0.98 -26.79
CA LEU A 2 -9.44 0.97 -25.51
C LEU A 2 -8.01 1.47 -25.77
N ILE A 3 -7.51 2.39 -24.94
CA ILE A 3 -6.18 3.00 -25.05
C ILE A 3 -5.43 2.73 -23.75
N LEU A 4 -4.19 2.22 -23.85
CA LEU A 4 -3.27 2.13 -22.72
C LEU A 4 -2.44 3.42 -22.67
N CYS A 5 -2.29 4.00 -21.49
CA CYS A 5 -1.71 5.34 -21.33
C CYS A 5 -0.24 5.30 -20.90
N ASN A 6 0.14 4.33 -20.06
CA ASN A 6 1.48 4.26 -19.47
C ASN A 6 2.30 3.06 -19.97
N VAL A 7 1.70 2.17 -20.77
CA VAL A 7 2.37 1.00 -21.34
C VAL A 7 2.23 0.98 -22.85
N GLN A 8 3.28 0.51 -23.52
CA GLN A 8 3.32 0.28 -24.96
C GLN A 8 3.68 -1.18 -25.24
N ASP A 9 3.37 -1.66 -26.44
CA ASP A 9 3.76 -3.00 -26.86
C ASP A 9 5.29 -3.15 -26.79
N LEU A 10 5.74 -4.34 -26.39
CA LEU A 10 7.15 -4.69 -26.18
C LEU A 10 7.87 -3.98 -25.02
N LEU A 11 7.12 -3.32 -24.12
CA LEU A 11 7.71 -2.71 -22.91
C LEU A 11 8.42 -3.76 -22.04
N CYS A 12 9.64 -3.46 -21.62
CA CYS A 12 10.40 -4.26 -20.65
C CYS A 12 10.38 -3.59 -19.27
N VAL A 13 10.18 -4.38 -18.22
CA VAL A 13 10.20 -3.93 -16.82
C VAL A 13 11.07 -4.85 -15.96
N HIS A 14 11.51 -4.34 -14.81
CA HIS A 14 12.43 -5.03 -13.88
C HIS A 14 11.76 -5.46 -12.56
N TYR A 15 10.43 -5.46 -12.51
CA TYR A 15 9.63 -5.79 -11.34
C TYR A 15 8.40 -6.63 -11.76
N PRO A 16 7.92 -7.55 -10.90
CA PRO A 16 6.99 -8.61 -11.32
C PRO A 16 5.52 -8.17 -11.41
N LEU A 17 5.15 -7.02 -10.85
CA LEU A 17 3.77 -6.52 -10.85
C LEU A 17 3.69 -5.17 -11.53
N VAL A 18 3.00 -5.07 -12.67
CA VAL A 18 2.89 -3.80 -13.42
C VAL A 18 1.53 -3.16 -13.21
N GLN A 19 1.51 -1.86 -12.93
CA GLN A 19 0.29 -1.07 -13.01
C GLN A 19 0.08 -0.58 -14.45
N ILE A 20 -1.08 -0.86 -15.01
CA ILE A 20 -1.56 -0.38 -16.31
C ILE A 20 -2.64 0.67 -16.05
N LYS A 21 -2.43 1.86 -16.61
CA LYS A 21 -3.39 2.97 -16.66
C LYS A 21 -3.95 3.02 -18.08
N GLY A 22 -5.27 3.15 -18.24
CA GLY A 22 -5.89 3.19 -19.56
C GLY A 22 -7.27 3.83 -19.58
N LYS A 23 -7.81 4.02 -20.79
CA LYS A 23 -9.11 4.69 -21.00
C LYS A 23 -9.90 4.13 -22.19
N LEU A 24 -11.22 4.28 -22.13
CA LEU A 24 -12.15 3.97 -23.23
C LEU A 24 -12.54 5.25 -23.97
N VAL A 25 -12.30 5.28 -25.29
CA VAL A 25 -12.60 6.43 -26.16
C VAL A 25 -13.34 5.99 -27.43
N PRO A 26 -14.59 6.44 -27.67
CA PRO A 26 -15.46 7.10 -26.70
C PRO A 26 -15.83 6.16 -25.54
N PHE A 27 -16.36 6.71 -24.45
CA PHE A 27 -16.85 5.89 -23.34
C PHE A 27 -18.04 5.03 -23.79
N CYS A 28 -17.94 3.71 -23.61
CA CYS A 28 -18.95 2.77 -24.09
C CYS A 28 -19.94 2.29 -23.00
N GLY A 29 -20.03 2.99 -21.87
CA GLY A 29 -20.95 2.66 -20.77
C GLY A 29 -20.58 1.41 -19.95
N CYS A 30 -19.41 0.79 -20.18
CA CYS A 30 -18.94 -0.30 -19.33
C CYS A 30 -18.55 0.23 -17.95
N SER A 31 -18.76 -0.57 -16.91
CA SER A 31 -18.35 -0.28 -15.54
C SER A 31 -16.99 -0.89 -15.17
N GLU A 32 -16.45 -1.77 -16.02
CA GLU A 32 -15.23 -2.51 -15.75
C GLU A 32 -14.45 -2.89 -17.01
N VAL A 33 -13.16 -3.19 -16.79
CA VAL A 33 -12.24 -3.81 -17.74
C VAL A 33 -11.73 -5.11 -17.15
N VAL A 34 -11.70 -6.17 -17.94
CA VAL A 34 -11.10 -7.45 -17.62
C VAL A 34 -9.69 -7.48 -18.16
N VAL A 35 -8.72 -7.77 -17.30
CA VAL A 35 -7.31 -7.96 -17.67
C VAL A 35 -6.95 -9.43 -17.52
N ARG A 36 -6.34 -9.98 -18.58
CA ARG A 36 -5.87 -11.36 -18.66
C ARG A 36 -4.41 -11.38 -19.07
N THR A 37 -3.66 -12.35 -18.56
CA THR A 37 -2.34 -12.70 -19.09
C THR A 37 -2.41 -14.09 -19.70
N ASP A 38 -1.59 -14.37 -20.71
CA ASP A 38 -1.53 -15.68 -21.36
C ASP A 38 -0.92 -16.77 -20.47
N ARG A 39 -0.15 -16.38 -19.46
CA ARG A 39 0.58 -17.30 -18.57
C ARG A 39 -0.08 -17.53 -17.22
N VAL A 40 -1.11 -16.76 -16.88
CA VAL A 40 -1.92 -16.93 -15.65
C VAL A 40 -3.35 -17.18 -16.07
N LEU A 41 -3.94 -18.28 -15.59
CA LEU A 41 -5.33 -18.65 -15.96
C LEU A 41 -6.37 -17.68 -15.40
N ASP A 42 -5.99 -16.91 -14.37
CA ASP A 42 -6.88 -15.96 -13.71
C ASP A 42 -7.10 -14.69 -14.53
N SER A 43 -8.34 -14.21 -14.50
CA SER A 43 -8.72 -12.90 -15.04
C SER A 43 -9.11 -11.98 -13.89
N HIS A 44 -8.59 -10.75 -13.90
CA HIS A 44 -8.90 -9.75 -12.90
C HIS A 44 -9.78 -8.65 -13.49
N PHE A 45 -10.82 -8.28 -12.75
CA PHE A 45 -11.76 -7.23 -13.13
C PHE A 45 -11.37 -5.92 -12.46
N TRP A 46 -11.39 -4.82 -13.21
CA TRP A 46 -10.99 -3.51 -12.72
C TRP A 46 -12.09 -2.50 -13.01
N ARG A 47 -12.60 -1.85 -11.96
CA ARG A 47 -13.66 -0.85 -12.12
C ARG A 47 -13.16 0.38 -12.87
N LEU A 48 -14.04 0.90 -13.70
CA LEU A 48 -13.85 2.16 -14.39
C LEU A 48 -14.27 3.33 -13.51
N CYS A 49 -13.49 4.40 -13.53
CA CYS A 49 -13.87 5.72 -13.04
C CYS A 49 -14.09 6.62 -14.26
N GLY A 50 -15.36 6.87 -14.58
CA GLY A 50 -15.74 7.40 -15.88
C GLY A 50 -15.27 6.45 -16.98
N SER A 51 -14.41 6.92 -17.88
CA SER A 51 -13.82 6.09 -18.94
C SER A 51 -12.45 5.50 -18.60
N ASN A 52 -11.93 5.71 -17.39
CA ASN A 52 -10.53 5.40 -17.05
C ASN A 52 -10.42 4.22 -16.09
N PHE A 53 -9.34 3.45 -16.18
CA PHE A 53 -9.02 2.37 -15.24
C PHE A 53 -7.55 2.41 -14.81
N LYS A 54 -7.30 1.88 -13.61
CA LYS A 54 -5.98 1.44 -13.14
C LYS A 54 -6.08 -0.06 -12.87
N ALA A 55 -5.13 -0.84 -13.36
CA ALA A 55 -5.12 -2.29 -13.23
C ALA A 55 -3.72 -2.79 -12.89
N PHE A 56 -3.60 -3.77 -12.00
CA PHE A 56 -2.33 -4.45 -11.74
C PHE A 56 -2.28 -5.78 -12.47
N VAL A 57 -1.11 -6.08 -13.04
CA VAL A 57 -0.86 -7.25 -13.88
C VAL A 57 0.38 -7.98 -13.39
N PRO A 58 0.25 -9.22 -12.92
CA PRO A 58 1.40 -10.02 -12.52
C PRO A 58 2.09 -10.55 -13.78
N LEU A 59 3.41 -10.50 -13.80
CA LEU A 59 4.25 -10.93 -14.91
C LEU A 59 5.08 -12.13 -14.48
N GLN A 60 5.20 -13.10 -15.38
CA GLN A 60 6.20 -14.16 -15.28
C GLN A 60 7.47 -13.76 -16.01
N PHE A 61 8.59 -14.37 -15.63
CA PHE A 61 9.88 -14.11 -16.29
C PHE A 61 9.78 -14.26 -17.83
N GLY A 62 10.31 -13.26 -18.54
CA GLY A 62 10.26 -13.14 -20.00
C GLY A 62 8.97 -12.47 -20.50
N TRP A 63 8.56 -12.85 -21.72
CA TRP A 63 7.43 -12.24 -22.41
C TRP A 63 6.06 -12.72 -21.91
N ASN A 64 5.19 -11.78 -21.57
CA ASN A 64 3.80 -11.98 -21.17
C ASN A 64 2.91 -11.24 -22.17
N ARG A 65 1.85 -11.89 -22.66
CA ARG A 65 0.81 -11.23 -23.45
C ARG A 65 -0.32 -10.81 -22.53
N VAL A 66 -0.54 -9.51 -22.45
CA VAL A 66 -1.60 -8.90 -21.63
C VAL A 66 -2.74 -8.47 -22.53
N LYS A 67 -3.95 -8.88 -22.18
CA LYS A 67 -5.18 -8.48 -22.86
C LYS A 67 -6.07 -7.70 -21.91
N CYS A 68 -6.35 -6.45 -22.25
CA CYS A 68 -7.32 -5.61 -21.57
C CYS A 68 -8.60 -5.57 -22.43
N SER A 69 -9.75 -5.85 -21.84
CA SER A 69 -11.01 -5.95 -22.59
C SER A 69 -12.23 -5.50 -21.79
N CYS A 70 -13.19 -4.88 -22.47
CA CYS A 70 -14.56 -4.74 -21.98
C CYS A 70 -15.52 -5.46 -22.94
N LYS A 71 -16.83 -5.32 -22.75
CA LYS A 71 -17.84 -5.94 -23.64
C LYS A 71 -17.78 -5.44 -25.10
N HIS A 72 -17.21 -4.26 -25.35
CA HIS A 72 -17.26 -3.59 -26.65
C HIS A 72 -15.92 -3.47 -27.37
N CYS A 73 -14.80 -3.54 -26.64
CA CYS A 73 -13.47 -3.38 -27.23
C CYS A 73 -12.41 -4.12 -26.42
N SER A 74 -11.28 -4.40 -27.07
CA SER A 74 -10.11 -4.97 -26.42
C SER A 74 -8.83 -4.41 -27.03
N ILE A 75 -7.76 -4.47 -26.26
CA ILE A 75 -6.39 -4.23 -26.71
C ILE A 75 -5.50 -5.31 -26.12
N ASP A 76 -4.47 -5.69 -26.89
CA ASP A 76 -3.43 -6.59 -26.45
C ASP A 76 -2.09 -5.84 -26.47
N CYS A 77 -1.21 -6.13 -25.52
CA CYS A 77 0.18 -5.71 -25.54
C CYS A 77 1.08 -6.82 -24.99
N ARG A 78 2.36 -6.78 -25.34
CA ARG A 78 3.39 -7.69 -24.84
C ARG A 78 4.28 -6.96 -23.86
N LEU A 79 4.43 -7.52 -22.66
CA LEU A 79 5.30 -6.99 -21.62
C LEU A 79 6.39 -8.01 -21.30
N CYS A 80 7.64 -7.59 -21.26
CA CYS A 80 8.75 -8.44 -20.83
C CYS A 80 9.09 -8.13 -19.37
N TYR A 81 9.06 -9.15 -18.51
CA TYR A 81 9.65 -9.04 -17.19
C TYR A 81 11.06 -9.63 -17.20
N SER A 82 12.06 -8.78 -17.01
CA SER A 82 13.46 -9.15 -16.90
C SER A 82 14.00 -8.58 -15.59
N PRO A 83 14.05 -9.35 -14.49
CA PRO A 83 14.65 -8.91 -13.23
C PRO A 83 16.04 -8.31 -13.47
N ALA A 84 16.42 -7.29 -12.71
CA ALA A 84 17.77 -6.74 -12.78
C ALA A 84 18.77 -7.80 -12.25
N PRO A 85 19.68 -8.33 -13.09
CA PRO A 85 20.53 -9.46 -12.72
C PRO A 85 21.57 -9.12 -11.65
N ASP A 86 21.91 -7.83 -11.50
CA ASP A 86 23.02 -7.35 -10.67
C ASP A 86 22.58 -6.35 -9.57
N ALA A 87 21.39 -6.56 -8.98
CA ALA A 87 20.92 -5.70 -7.90
C ALA A 87 21.80 -5.88 -6.63
N PHE A 88 22.84 -5.06 -6.49
CA PHE A 88 23.74 -5.05 -5.32
C PHE A 88 23.03 -4.63 -4.02
N ASN A 89 21.92 -3.89 -4.14
CA ASN A 89 21.11 -3.46 -3.01
C ASN A 89 19.67 -3.93 -3.20
N VAL A 90 19.11 -4.56 -2.17
CA VAL A 90 17.74 -5.09 -2.18
C VAL A 90 16.94 -4.59 -1.00
N VAL A 91 15.62 -4.58 -1.15
CA VAL A 91 14.66 -4.38 -0.08
C VAL A 91 14.17 -5.75 0.42
N GLN A 92 14.21 -5.96 1.74
CA GLN A 92 13.76 -7.19 2.38
C GLN A 92 12.71 -6.85 3.44
N PRO A 93 11.42 -7.15 3.18
CA PRO A 93 10.41 -7.07 4.23
C PRO A 93 10.53 -8.25 5.19
N LEU A 94 10.31 -7.95 6.46
CA LEU A 94 10.32 -8.88 7.58
C LEU A 94 9.01 -8.77 8.38
N TYR A 95 8.41 -9.89 8.69
CA TYR A 95 7.40 -9.99 9.74
C TYR A 95 8.10 -10.44 11.03
N VAL A 96 8.27 -9.52 11.97
CA VAL A 96 9.08 -9.71 13.17
C VAL A 96 8.18 -10.11 14.34
N VAL A 97 8.44 -11.27 14.91
CA VAL A 97 7.71 -11.79 16.07
C VAL A 97 8.61 -11.78 17.29
N CYS A 98 8.15 -11.20 18.39
CA CYS A 98 8.85 -11.23 19.66
C CYS A 98 9.10 -12.67 20.17
N SER A 99 10.08 -12.82 21.06
CA SER A 99 10.48 -14.11 21.62
C SER A 99 9.36 -14.76 22.45
N ASP A 100 8.56 -13.95 23.13
CA ASP A 100 7.37 -14.32 23.90
C ASP A 100 6.05 -14.09 23.12
N GLY A 101 6.13 -13.69 21.85
CA GLY A 101 5.00 -13.45 20.96
C GLY A 101 4.52 -14.71 20.25
N ASN A 102 3.20 -14.84 20.05
CA ASN A 102 2.62 -15.95 19.29
C ASN A 102 2.68 -15.74 17.77
N GLY A 103 3.04 -14.53 17.31
CA GLY A 103 3.16 -14.16 15.91
C GLY A 103 1.84 -13.85 15.22
N THR A 104 0.76 -13.63 15.98
CA THR A 104 -0.49 -13.15 15.39
C THR A 104 -0.54 -11.63 15.38
N PHE A 105 -1.20 -11.06 14.38
CA PHE A 105 -1.54 -9.64 14.34
C PHE A 105 -3.02 -9.41 14.65
N GLN A 106 -3.33 -8.27 15.26
CA GLN A 106 -4.69 -7.94 15.68
C GLN A 106 -5.64 -7.74 14.49
N ASN A 107 -6.87 -8.22 14.64
CA ASN A 107 -7.98 -8.00 13.71
C ASN A 107 -9.30 -7.77 14.47
N GLU A 108 -10.39 -7.52 13.73
CA GLU A 108 -11.72 -7.23 14.30
C GLU A 108 -12.35 -8.39 15.10
N ASN A 109 -11.93 -9.63 14.84
CA ASN A 109 -12.46 -10.82 15.54
C ASN A 109 -11.76 -11.09 16.87
N GLY A 110 -10.97 -10.14 17.39
CA GLY A 110 -10.22 -10.30 18.63
C GLY A 110 -9.18 -11.42 18.56
N HIS A 111 -9.33 -12.44 19.42
CA HIS A 111 -8.37 -13.53 19.59
C HIS A 111 -8.26 -14.52 18.41
N ASN A 112 -9.14 -14.43 17.40
CA ASN A 112 -8.94 -15.07 16.09
C ASN A 112 -8.03 -14.21 15.21
N SER A 113 -6.88 -13.84 15.77
CA SER A 113 -5.90 -12.93 15.22
C SER A 113 -5.32 -13.46 13.90
N GLY A 114 -4.97 -12.57 12.97
CA GLY A 114 -4.42 -12.96 11.69
C GLY A 114 -3.13 -13.77 11.86
N SER A 115 -2.96 -14.83 11.06
CA SER A 115 -1.85 -15.77 11.21
C SER A 115 -0.52 -15.20 10.69
N PRO A 116 0.64 -15.70 11.17
CA PRO A 116 1.94 -15.32 10.62
C PRO A 116 2.03 -15.51 9.10
N ALA A 117 1.44 -16.58 8.58
CA ALA A 117 1.43 -16.87 7.14
C ALA A 117 0.61 -15.83 6.35
N SER A 118 -0.53 -15.40 6.90
CA SER A 118 -1.33 -14.31 6.32
C SER A 118 -0.56 -12.99 6.34
N ALA A 119 0.11 -12.67 7.45
CA ALA A 119 0.92 -11.45 7.57
C ALA A 119 2.03 -11.38 6.52
N VAL A 120 2.78 -12.48 6.36
CA VAL A 120 3.87 -12.58 5.38
C VAL A 120 3.35 -12.37 3.96
N ARG A 121 2.21 -12.97 3.58
CA ARG A 121 1.61 -12.75 2.26
C ARG A 121 1.19 -11.30 2.04
N ARG A 122 0.46 -10.71 2.99
CA ARG A 122 0.00 -9.32 2.93
C ARG A 122 1.15 -8.33 2.79
N ILE A 123 2.19 -8.49 3.61
CA ILE A 123 3.37 -7.62 3.58
C ILE A 123 4.13 -7.80 2.25
N GLY A 124 4.35 -9.05 1.83
CA GLY A 124 5.04 -9.33 0.57
C GLY A 124 4.33 -8.72 -0.64
N PHE A 125 3.01 -8.89 -0.71
CA PHE A 125 2.20 -8.31 -1.78
C PHE A 125 2.15 -6.78 -1.73
N ALA A 126 2.05 -6.18 -0.54
CA ALA A 126 2.13 -4.73 -0.37
C ALA A 126 3.45 -4.14 -0.90
N VAL A 127 4.57 -4.82 -0.67
CA VAL A 127 5.89 -4.38 -1.16
C VAL A 127 5.97 -4.49 -2.69
N GLN A 128 5.36 -5.51 -3.31
CA GLN A 128 5.24 -5.57 -4.78
C GLN A 128 4.41 -4.42 -5.34
N LEU A 129 3.30 -4.04 -4.67
CA LEU A 129 2.54 -2.86 -5.05
C LEU A 129 3.42 -1.61 -4.98
N LEU A 130 4.20 -1.43 -3.91
CA LEU A 130 5.12 -0.30 -3.78
C LEU A 130 6.22 -0.30 -4.86
N GLN A 131 6.69 -1.47 -5.32
CA GLN A 131 7.59 -1.52 -6.46
C GLN A 131 6.93 -0.93 -7.71
N SER A 132 5.67 -1.29 -7.98
CA SER A 132 4.89 -0.74 -9.10
C SER A 132 4.68 0.77 -8.96
N LEU A 133 4.22 1.23 -7.79
CA LEU A 133 3.92 2.65 -7.57
C LEU A 133 5.18 3.51 -7.64
N THR A 134 6.30 3.02 -7.10
CA THR A 134 7.60 3.70 -7.23
C THR A 134 8.01 3.79 -8.70
N ALA A 135 7.91 2.70 -9.46
CA ALA A 135 8.24 2.69 -10.88
C ALA A 135 7.39 3.67 -11.71
N GLU A 136 6.08 3.70 -11.45
CA GLU A 136 5.18 4.65 -12.11
C GLU A 136 5.44 6.09 -11.67
N SER A 137 5.88 6.31 -10.42
CA SER A 137 6.31 7.62 -9.94
C SER A 137 7.51 8.15 -10.70
N PHE A 138 8.57 7.35 -10.82
CA PHE A 138 9.72 7.72 -11.63
C PHE A 138 9.35 7.90 -13.11
N PHE A 139 8.42 7.09 -13.64
CA PHE A 139 8.00 7.22 -15.02
C PHE A 139 7.25 8.52 -15.28
N SER A 140 6.33 8.91 -14.39
CA SER A 140 5.60 10.18 -14.51
C SER A 140 6.53 11.39 -14.46
N GLU A 141 7.52 11.38 -13.57
CA GLU A 141 8.43 12.53 -13.37
C GLU A 141 9.58 12.58 -14.37
N TYR A 142 10.16 11.43 -14.72
CA TYR A 142 11.41 11.35 -15.49
C TYR A 142 11.29 10.60 -16.81
N GLY A 143 10.11 10.08 -17.15
CA GLY A 143 9.88 9.30 -18.38
C GLY A 143 10.54 7.91 -18.36
N GLN A 144 11.09 7.47 -17.23
CA GLN A 144 11.79 6.19 -17.06
C GLN A 144 11.34 5.48 -15.79
N ARG A 145 11.25 4.14 -15.85
CA ARG A 145 10.83 3.33 -14.70
C ARG A 145 12.03 2.92 -13.87
N TYR A 146 12.08 3.40 -12.64
CA TYR A 146 13.03 2.94 -11.63
C TYR A 146 12.28 2.52 -10.38
N THR A 147 12.71 1.41 -9.79
CA THR A 147 12.18 0.93 -8.53
C THR A 147 13.23 0.13 -7.80
N PHE A 148 13.01 -0.12 -6.52
CA PHE A 148 13.89 -0.94 -5.72
C PHE A 148 13.73 -2.42 -6.09
N ALA A 149 14.84 -3.16 -6.05
CA ALA A 149 14.82 -4.61 -6.18
C ALA A 149 14.42 -5.25 -4.85
N CYS A 150 13.71 -6.38 -4.90
CA CYS A 150 13.49 -7.23 -3.72
C CYS A 150 14.33 -8.50 -3.85
N ASN A 151 14.67 -9.10 -2.72
CA ASN A 151 15.29 -10.43 -2.72
C ASN A 151 14.21 -11.49 -3.01
N GLU A 152 13.86 -11.61 -4.29
CA GLU A 152 12.94 -12.62 -4.78
C GLU A 152 13.69 -13.93 -4.96
N ASP A 153 13.69 -14.78 -3.93
CA ASP A 153 13.94 -16.20 -4.17
C ASP A 153 12.81 -16.69 -5.08
N ARG A 154 13.14 -17.18 -6.27
CA ARG A 154 12.18 -17.56 -7.34
C ARG A 154 11.13 -18.60 -6.91
N ALA A 155 11.18 -19.07 -5.66
CA ALA A 155 10.28 -20.05 -5.04
C ALA A 155 9.72 -19.62 -3.66
N GLU A 156 10.12 -18.49 -3.06
CA GLU A 156 9.67 -18.05 -1.71
C GLU A 156 8.89 -16.73 -1.72
N LEU A 157 8.09 -16.52 -0.68
CA LEU A 157 7.41 -15.24 -0.43
C LEU A 157 8.44 -14.13 -0.21
N ILE A 158 8.21 -12.95 -0.78
CA ILE A 158 9.13 -11.79 -0.65
C ILE A 158 9.35 -11.40 0.82
N CYS A 159 8.33 -11.54 1.67
CA CYS A 159 8.46 -11.27 3.10
C CYS A 159 8.95 -12.50 3.86
N ARG A 160 9.84 -12.28 4.83
CA ARG A 160 10.39 -13.34 5.69
C ARG A 160 9.90 -13.19 7.13
N LEU A 161 9.49 -14.31 7.73
CA LEU A 161 9.24 -14.36 9.18
C LEU A 161 10.58 -14.31 9.92
N HIS A 162 10.74 -13.37 10.85
CA HIS A 162 11.90 -13.26 11.72
C HIS A 162 11.49 -13.36 13.19
N ARG A 163 12.03 -14.35 13.91
CA ARG A 163 11.85 -14.48 15.36
C ARG A 163 12.92 -13.65 16.04
N SER A 164 12.51 -12.57 16.72
CA SER A 164 13.39 -11.66 17.44
C SER A 164 13.61 -12.11 18.88
N ARG A 165 14.75 -11.72 19.45
CA ARG A 165 15.04 -11.85 20.89
C ARG A 165 14.28 -10.84 21.74
N LEU A 166 13.78 -9.76 21.15
CA LEU A 166 12.98 -8.76 21.85
C LEU A 166 11.71 -9.39 22.43
N THR A 167 11.34 -9.00 23.64
CA THR A 167 10.08 -9.39 24.27
C THR A 167 8.96 -8.38 24.02
N CYS A 168 7.71 -8.79 24.14
CA CYS A 168 6.54 -7.93 24.07
C CYS A 168 6.64 -6.80 25.10
N THR A 169 7.06 -7.14 26.33
CA THR A 169 7.21 -6.15 27.41
C THR A 169 8.22 -5.06 27.06
N GLU A 170 9.34 -5.42 26.44
CA GLU A 170 10.34 -4.45 25.99
C GLU A 170 9.79 -3.52 24.91
N ILE A 171 9.17 -4.06 23.85
CA ILE A 171 8.70 -3.23 22.74
C ILE A 171 7.54 -2.31 23.14
N TYR A 172 6.76 -2.67 24.18
CA TYR A 172 5.66 -1.86 24.68
C TYR A 172 6.10 -0.73 25.61
N SER A 173 7.28 -0.84 26.22
CA SER A 173 7.81 0.11 27.19
C SER A 173 8.96 0.98 26.66
N SER A 174 9.47 0.67 25.47
CA SER A 174 10.60 1.36 24.84
C SER A 174 10.14 2.46 23.89
N GLN A 175 11.00 3.46 23.67
CA GLN A 175 10.80 4.41 22.58
C GLN A 175 11.06 3.73 21.22
N PRO A 176 10.45 4.21 20.12
CA PRO A 176 10.64 3.61 18.79
C PRO A 176 12.11 3.46 18.40
N ILE A 177 12.94 4.47 18.69
CA ILE A 177 14.38 4.47 18.37
C ILE A 177 15.18 3.40 19.12
N ASP A 178 14.77 3.05 20.34
CA ASP A 178 15.42 2.01 21.13
C ASP A 178 15.14 0.62 20.55
N VAL A 179 13.87 0.38 20.19
CA VAL A 179 13.45 -0.86 19.50
C VAL A 179 14.15 -0.98 18.16
N TRP A 180 14.16 0.10 17.37
CA TRP A 180 14.87 0.17 16.09
C TRP A 180 16.35 -0.18 16.27
N SER A 181 17.02 0.41 17.25
CA SER A 181 18.45 0.21 17.49
C SER A 181 18.77 -1.22 17.92
N LYS A 182 17.94 -1.81 18.78
CA LYS A 182 18.11 -3.21 19.20
C LYS A 182 17.87 -4.16 18.03
N LEU A 183 16.81 -3.95 17.25
CA LEU A 183 16.49 -4.78 16.09
C LEU A 183 17.55 -4.65 15.00
N ALA A 184 18.06 -3.46 14.71
CA ALA A 184 19.13 -3.26 13.73
C ALA A 184 20.41 -4.05 14.11
N ARG A 185 20.78 -4.03 15.40
CA ARG A 185 21.90 -4.87 15.91
C ARG A 185 21.61 -6.36 15.77
N GLU A 186 20.39 -6.78 16.08
CA GLU A 186 19.98 -8.17 15.92
C GLU A 186 20.05 -8.63 14.46
N LEU A 187 19.54 -7.83 13.52
CA LEU A 187 19.59 -8.13 12.08
C LEU A 187 21.03 -8.17 11.55
N CYS A 188 21.90 -7.28 12.04
CA CYS A 188 23.33 -7.29 11.71
C CYS A 188 24.00 -8.61 12.11
N LEU A 189 23.65 -9.14 13.29
CA LEU A 189 24.17 -10.42 13.77
C LEU A 189 23.53 -11.64 13.08
N ALA A 190 22.23 -11.57 12.77
CA ALA A 190 21.48 -12.67 12.16
C ALA A 190 21.77 -12.80 10.65
N TYR A 191 22.04 -11.68 9.96
CA TYR A 191 22.23 -11.63 8.51
C TYR A 191 23.50 -10.86 8.11
N PRO A 192 24.69 -11.19 8.65
CA PRO A 192 25.89 -10.35 8.55
C PRO A 192 26.34 -10.12 7.10
N GLN A 193 26.13 -11.09 6.21
CA GLN A 193 26.52 -10.98 4.80
C GLN A 193 25.57 -10.08 3.98
N ALA A 194 24.28 -10.08 4.32
CA ALA A 194 23.27 -9.31 3.58
C ALA A 194 23.03 -7.92 4.18
N PHE A 195 23.35 -7.72 5.47
CA PHE A 195 22.92 -6.54 6.22
C PHE A 195 23.31 -5.20 5.59
N MET A 196 24.53 -5.09 5.03
CA MET A 196 24.98 -3.85 4.36
C MET A 196 24.33 -3.60 3.00
N SER A 197 24.01 -4.67 2.26
CA SER A 197 23.37 -4.63 0.94
C SER A 197 21.85 -4.64 1.00
N THR A 198 21.26 -4.60 2.20
CA THR A 198 19.81 -4.75 2.36
C THR A 198 19.21 -3.54 3.09
N LYS A 199 18.14 -3.02 2.51
CA LYS A 199 17.21 -2.12 3.19
C LYS A 199 16.09 -2.98 3.76
N TRP A 200 15.88 -2.89 5.06
CA TRP A 200 14.97 -3.76 5.81
C TRP A 200 13.67 -3.03 6.08
N ILE A 201 12.53 -3.73 5.92
CA ILE A 201 11.22 -3.22 6.34
C ILE A 201 10.67 -4.18 7.38
N ALA A 202 10.76 -3.83 8.65
CA ALA A 202 10.35 -4.69 9.76
C ALA A 202 8.95 -4.32 10.26
N PHE A 203 8.04 -5.28 10.23
CA PHE A 203 6.70 -5.18 10.79
C PHE A 203 6.61 -5.94 12.11
N MET A 204 6.35 -5.23 13.21
CA MET A 204 6.24 -5.84 14.54
C MET A 204 4.88 -6.55 14.70
N ALA A 205 4.88 -7.88 14.70
CA ALA A 205 3.69 -8.72 14.85
C ALA A 205 2.86 -8.39 16.09
N ASP A 206 3.56 -8.06 17.17
CA ASP A 206 3.00 -7.85 18.49
C ASP A 206 2.45 -6.42 18.67
N THR A 207 2.24 -5.63 17.62
CA THR A 207 1.45 -4.38 17.72
C THR A 207 0.05 -4.68 18.27
N ARG A 208 -0.37 -3.98 19.34
CA ARG A 208 -1.67 -4.18 19.98
C ARG A 208 -2.34 -2.86 20.29
N TYR A 209 -3.60 -2.76 19.94
CA TYR A 209 -4.51 -1.68 20.30
C TYR A 209 -5.51 -2.19 21.35
N THR A 210 -5.75 -1.37 22.36
CA THR A 210 -6.76 -1.65 23.39
C THR A 210 -7.67 -0.44 23.51
N ALA A 211 -8.93 -0.58 23.08
CA ALA A 211 -9.85 0.54 23.07
C ALA A 211 -10.01 1.16 24.48
N PRO A 212 -10.07 2.50 24.58
CA PRO A 212 -10.38 3.17 25.84
C PRO A 212 -11.78 2.80 26.34
N VAL A 213 -11.94 2.76 27.66
CA VAL A 213 -13.22 2.49 28.33
C VAL A 213 -14.27 3.57 27.99
N SER A 214 -13.83 4.80 27.72
CA SER A 214 -14.68 5.90 27.27
C SER A 214 -14.34 6.25 25.82
N GLN A 215 -15.30 6.06 24.92
CA GLN A 215 -15.21 6.42 23.50
C GLN A 215 -15.60 7.90 23.29
N SER A 216 -15.04 8.82 24.09
CA SER A 216 -15.17 10.24 23.78
C SER A 216 -14.47 10.55 22.44
N ASN A 217 -14.77 11.70 21.83
CA ASN A 217 -14.17 12.17 20.56
C ASN A 217 -12.65 12.39 20.69
N LEU A 218 -11.88 11.30 20.76
CA LEU A 218 -10.43 11.31 20.85
C LEU A 218 -9.85 11.67 19.49
N THR A 219 -8.88 12.56 19.49
CA THR A 219 -8.04 12.84 18.33
C THR A 219 -7.19 11.62 17.99
N TYR A 220 -6.66 11.56 16.76
CA TYR A 220 -5.72 10.51 16.34
C TYR A 220 -4.53 10.37 17.31
N GLN A 221 -3.96 11.50 17.76
CA GLN A 221 -2.85 11.52 18.72
C GLN A 221 -3.22 10.97 20.09
N GLU A 222 -4.50 11.00 20.46
CA GLU A 222 -4.98 10.41 21.69
C GLU A 222 -5.29 8.92 21.51
N LEU A 223 -5.85 8.54 20.35
CA LEU A 223 -6.06 7.13 19.97
C LEU A 223 -4.74 6.36 19.87
N SER A 224 -3.68 6.98 19.36
CA SER A 224 -2.37 6.32 19.23
C SER A 224 -1.77 5.93 20.59
N LYS A 225 -2.16 6.60 21.69
CA LYS A 225 -1.72 6.23 23.06
C LYS A 225 -2.29 4.89 23.53
N PHE A 226 -3.36 4.43 22.88
CA PHE A 226 -3.96 3.13 23.13
C PHE A 226 -3.38 2.02 22.24
N ALA A 227 -2.47 2.38 21.33
CA ALA A 227 -1.71 1.45 20.52
C ALA A 227 -0.30 1.27 21.08
N LYS A 228 0.08 0.02 21.32
CA LYS A 228 1.41 -0.40 21.76
C LYS A 228 2.17 -0.96 20.58
N ALA A 229 3.46 -0.66 20.52
CA ALA A 229 4.35 -1.05 19.42
C ALA A 229 3.78 -0.70 18.03
N HIS A 230 3.03 0.40 17.95
CA HIS A 230 2.64 1.00 16.68
C HIS A 230 3.73 2.00 16.29
N PHE A 231 4.68 1.52 15.49
CA PHE A 231 5.84 2.28 15.05
C PHE A 231 5.65 2.77 13.61
N ALA A 232 6.30 3.88 13.31
CA ALA A 232 6.56 4.40 11.97
C ALA A 232 7.89 5.16 12.07
N LEU A 233 8.99 4.47 11.78
CA LEU A 233 10.34 5.00 11.90
C LEU A 233 11.29 4.39 10.87
N GLY A 234 11.63 5.18 9.85
CA GLY A 234 12.62 4.90 8.84
C GLY A 234 13.90 5.68 9.12
N ALA A 235 15.01 4.96 9.26
CA ALA A 235 16.32 5.57 9.40
C ALA A 235 17.41 4.62 8.91
N GLY A 236 18.48 5.16 8.34
CA GLY A 236 19.61 4.36 7.86
C GLY A 236 19.16 3.27 6.87
N GLY A 237 19.28 2.00 7.27
CA GLY A 237 18.89 0.85 6.47
C GLY A 237 17.65 0.11 6.94
N LEU A 238 16.87 0.63 7.90
CA LEU A 238 15.75 -0.07 8.52
C LEU A 238 14.53 0.84 8.67
N ALA A 239 13.40 0.42 8.11
CA ALA A 239 12.08 0.94 8.40
C ALA A 239 11.40 0.03 9.43
N LEU A 240 11.04 0.59 10.59
CA LEU A 240 10.34 -0.10 11.66
C LEU A 240 8.87 0.34 11.70
N LEU A 241 7.97 -0.61 11.48
CA LEU A 241 6.54 -0.40 11.39
C LEU A 241 5.76 -1.28 12.36
N GLY A 242 4.60 -0.80 12.80
CA GLY A 242 3.59 -1.63 13.45
C GLY A 242 2.64 -2.32 12.47
N THR A 243 1.83 -3.25 12.95
CA THR A 243 0.85 -4.00 12.12
C THR A 243 -0.60 -3.54 12.32
N ALA A 244 -0.81 -2.31 12.79
CA ALA A 244 -2.13 -1.81 13.19
C ALA A 244 -3.19 -1.92 12.08
N THR A 245 -2.81 -1.64 10.83
CA THR A 245 -3.71 -1.67 9.66
C THR A 245 -3.67 -2.98 8.86
N LEU A 246 -2.79 -3.93 9.23
CA LEU A 246 -2.51 -5.13 8.42
C LEU A 246 -3.74 -6.01 8.18
N HIS A 247 -4.72 -5.95 9.09
CA HIS A 247 -6.01 -6.61 8.97
C HIS A 247 -6.83 -6.18 7.73
N ALA A 248 -6.60 -4.99 7.21
CA ALA A 248 -7.27 -4.47 6.01
C ALA A 248 -6.54 -4.81 4.70
N TRP A 249 -5.31 -5.32 4.75
CA TRP A 249 -4.46 -5.46 3.56
C TRP A 249 -4.82 -6.71 2.74
N PRO A 250 -4.78 -6.68 1.40
CA PRO A 250 -4.97 -7.87 0.59
C PRO A 250 -3.78 -8.83 0.74
N GLU A 251 -4.02 -10.14 0.60
CA GLU A 251 -2.94 -11.15 0.64
C GLU A 251 -2.28 -11.35 -0.72
N ASP A 252 -2.98 -10.97 -1.79
CA ASP A 252 -2.61 -11.22 -3.17
C ASP A 252 -3.43 -10.33 -4.12
N LEU A 253 -3.18 -10.48 -5.42
CA LEU A 253 -3.90 -9.75 -6.47
C LEU A 253 -5.39 -10.11 -6.54
N GLY A 254 -5.76 -11.36 -6.22
CA GLY A 254 -7.16 -11.80 -6.23
C GLY A 254 -8.02 -11.09 -5.19
N SER A 255 -7.42 -10.78 -4.03
CA SER A 255 -8.05 -10.06 -2.92
C SER A 255 -7.89 -8.54 -2.96
N LEU A 256 -7.08 -7.99 -3.87
CA LEU A 256 -6.82 -6.55 -3.96
C LEU A 256 -8.08 -5.71 -4.18
N ASN A 257 -8.94 -6.08 -5.13
CA ASN A 257 -10.18 -5.33 -5.39
C ASN A 257 -11.12 -5.32 -4.18
N MET A 258 -11.20 -6.43 -3.45
CA MET A 258 -11.98 -6.52 -2.22
C MET A 258 -11.46 -5.52 -1.17
N ALA A 259 -10.14 -5.44 -0.99
CA ALA A 259 -9.53 -4.48 -0.06
C ALA A 259 -9.77 -3.02 -0.50
N LEU A 260 -9.59 -2.71 -1.78
CA LEU A 260 -9.78 -1.37 -2.34
C LEU A 260 -11.23 -0.87 -2.28
N TRP A 261 -12.20 -1.78 -2.26
CA TRP A 261 -13.63 -1.42 -2.23
C TRP A 261 -14.29 -1.65 -0.88
N ASN A 262 -13.53 -2.04 0.15
CA ASN A 262 -14.09 -2.28 1.46
C ASN A 262 -14.40 -0.96 2.18
N THR A 263 -15.59 -0.43 1.93
CA THR A 263 -16.14 0.79 2.57
C THR A 263 -16.78 0.52 3.94
N ARG A 264 -16.64 -0.69 4.49
CA ARG A 264 -17.08 -0.96 5.86
C ARG A 264 -16.34 -0.03 6.82
N ARG A 265 -17.08 0.48 7.81
CA ARG A 265 -16.49 1.31 8.86
C ARG A 265 -15.63 0.47 9.81
N ILE A 266 -14.51 1.05 10.24
CA ILE A 266 -13.67 0.47 11.28
C ILE A 266 -14.44 0.51 12.60
N ASP A 267 -14.45 -0.62 13.31
CA ASP A 267 -14.96 -0.68 14.67
C ASP A 267 -13.83 -0.31 15.65
N HIS A 268 -13.85 0.94 16.12
CA HIS A 268 -12.86 1.50 17.06
C HIS A 268 -12.79 0.77 18.40
N SER A 269 -13.75 -0.11 18.71
CA SER A 269 -13.71 -0.94 19.92
C SER A 269 -12.79 -2.16 19.77
N THR A 270 -12.47 -2.59 18.55
CA THR A 270 -11.73 -3.83 18.28
C THR A 270 -10.34 -3.60 17.69
N VAL A 271 -10.19 -2.60 16.83
CA VAL A 271 -8.94 -2.30 16.12
C VAL A 271 -8.66 -0.79 16.11
N MET A 272 -7.38 -0.43 15.94
CA MET A 272 -6.97 0.96 15.80
C MET A 272 -7.50 1.55 14.49
N ASP A 273 -8.01 2.78 14.56
CA ASP A 273 -8.40 3.54 13.38
C ASP A 273 -7.26 4.43 12.89
N ASP A 274 -6.36 3.82 12.13
CA ASP A 274 -5.28 4.48 11.42
C ASP A 274 -5.64 4.59 9.93
N THR A 275 -6.50 5.56 9.62
CA THR A 275 -7.13 5.72 8.30
C THR A 275 -7.05 7.14 7.75
N ALA A 276 -6.31 8.04 8.40
CA ALA A 276 -6.33 9.48 8.11
C ALA A 276 -7.75 10.08 8.09
N TYR A 277 -8.55 9.77 9.13
CA TYR A 277 -9.92 10.28 9.31
C TYR A 277 -10.95 9.83 8.26
N ARG A 278 -10.67 8.74 7.53
CA ARG A 278 -11.59 8.14 6.54
C ARG A 278 -12.39 6.97 7.11
N HIS A 279 -12.00 6.45 8.27
CA HIS A 279 -12.73 5.50 9.12
C HIS A 279 -13.19 4.20 8.43
N THR A 280 -12.53 3.79 7.35
CA THR A 280 -12.95 2.66 6.51
C THR A 280 -11.79 1.71 6.21
N TYR A 281 -12.10 0.45 5.93
CA TYR A 281 -11.09 -0.58 5.68
C TYR A 281 -10.19 -0.28 4.48
N TRP A 282 -10.73 0.18 3.35
CA TRP A 282 -9.92 0.56 2.20
C TRP A 282 -8.92 1.68 2.56
N ALA A 283 -9.34 2.60 3.43
CA ALA A 283 -8.49 3.69 3.88
C ALA A 283 -7.40 3.22 4.87
N ALA A 284 -7.69 2.24 5.72
CA ALA A 284 -6.69 1.62 6.59
C ALA A 284 -5.59 0.94 5.75
N PHE A 285 -5.98 0.24 4.69
CA PHE A 285 -5.03 -0.33 3.73
C PHE A 285 -4.19 0.77 3.06
N ALA A 286 -4.81 1.82 2.53
CA ALA A 286 -4.08 2.88 1.84
C ALA A 286 -3.15 3.68 2.76
N THR A 287 -3.60 4.09 3.95
CA THR A 287 -2.77 4.78 4.96
C THR A 287 -1.59 3.90 5.38
N GLY A 288 -1.85 2.63 5.68
CA GLY A 288 -0.80 1.68 6.04
C GLY A 288 0.24 1.52 4.93
N LEU A 289 -0.20 1.36 3.67
CA LEU A 289 0.70 1.23 2.53
C LEU A 289 1.55 2.50 2.32
N GLY A 290 0.95 3.68 2.49
CA GLY A 290 1.66 4.95 2.40
C GLY A 290 2.71 5.14 3.48
N SER A 291 2.41 4.75 4.72
CA SER A 291 3.38 4.79 5.81
C SER A 291 4.61 3.92 5.51
N VAL A 292 4.41 2.70 4.97
CA VAL A 292 5.54 1.86 4.54
C VAL A 292 6.39 2.55 3.49
N TRP A 293 5.77 3.15 2.49
CA TRP A 293 6.49 3.79 1.39
C TRP A 293 7.28 5.02 1.88
N HIS A 294 6.71 5.78 2.81
CA HIS A 294 7.38 6.90 3.46
C HIS A 294 8.60 6.47 4.28
N GLU A 295 8.46 5.50 5.18
CA GLU A 295 9.58 5.02 5.99
C GLU A 295 10.66 4.35 5.13
N LEU A 296 10.26 3.66 4.06
CA LEU A 296 11.20 3.15 3.07
C LEU A 296 11.91 4.29 2.34
N GLY A 297 11.22 5.39 2.03
CA GLY A 297 11.80 6.60 1.45
C GLY A 297 12.95 7.16 2.30
N HIS A 298 12.77 7.25 3.62
CA HIS A 298 13.87 7.60 4.54
C HIS A 298 15.05 6.62 4.46
N CYS A 299 14.78 5.32 4.37
CA CYS A 299 15.83 4.31 4.19
C CYS A 299 16.55 4.41 2.83
N LEU A 300 15.92 5.04 1.84
CA LEU A 300 16.47 5.34 0.52
C LEU A 300 17.11 6.74 0.45
N GLY A 301 17.19 7.46 1.58
CA GLY A 301 17.86 8.76 1.69
C GLY A 301 16.99 9.96 1.36
N LEU A 302 15.66 9.80 1.38
CA LEU A 302 14.73 10.92 1.23
C LEU A 302 14.44 11.58 2.58
N ASP A 303 14.52 12.91 2.61
CA ASP A 303 14.04 13.72 3.74
C ASP A 303 12.55 14.06 3.56
N HIS A 304 11.94 14.63 4.60
CA HIS A 304 10.57 15.11 4.51
C HIS A 304 10.41 16.19 3.41
N SER A 305 9.29 16.15 2.72
CA SER A 305 8.86 17.16 1.75
C SER A 305 7.50 17.75 2.12
N PRO A 306 7.18 18.99 1.71
CA PRO A 306 5.85 19.58 1.96
C PRO A 306 4.70 18.83 1.28
N GLU A 307 4.99 18.13 0.19
CA GLU A 307 4.02 17.45 -0.67
C GLU A 307 4.49 16.03 -1.04
N GLY A 308 3.55 15.19 -1.48
CA GLY A 308 3.86 13.83 -1.94
C GLY A 308 4.11 12.84 -0.81
N ILE A 309 4.75 11.71 -1.14
CA ILE A 309 4.89 10.57 -0.23
C ILE A 309 5.71 10.90 1.02
N MET A 310 6.68 11.82 0.92
CA MET A 310 7.56 12.21 2.02
C MET A 310 6.99 13.32 2.93
N ASN A 311 5.70 13.68 2.82
CA ASN A 311 5.06 14.59 3.78
C ASN A 311 4.68 13.88 5.09
N ARG A 312 3.47 13.31 5.18
CA ARG A 312 2.93 12.71 6.41
C ARG A 312 2.61 11.21 6.26
N GLY A 313 3.42 10.46 5.54
CA GLY A 313 3.15 9.03 5.35
C GLY A 313 2.17 8.71 4.21
N GLY A 314 2.00 9.61 3.23
CA GLY A 314 1.27 9.30 2.00
C GLY A 314 -0.22 9.02 2.16
N ASP A 315 -0.97 9.89 2.86
CA ASP A 315 -2.44 9.79 2.96
C ASP A 315 -3.11 9.66 1.58
N ASP A 316 -2.48 10.22 0.55
CA ASP A 316 -2.90 10.23 -0.84
C ASP A 316 -2.46 9.03 -1.67
N VAL A 317 -1.76 8.05 -1.09
CA VAL A 317 -1.33 6.82 -1.79
C VAL A 317 -2.51 6.04 -2.36
N HIS A 318 -3.69 6.19 -1.78
CA HIS A 318 -4.93 5.65 -2.36
C HIS A 318 -5.15 6.10 -3.81
N LEU A 319 -4.82 7.34 -4.16
CA LEU A 319 -4.95 7.88 -5.52
C LEU A 319 -3.96 7.23 -6.48
N CYS A 320 -2.82 6.76 -5.99
CA CYS A 320 -1.80 6.07 -6.77
C CYS A 320 -2.26 4.63 -7.09
N ILE A 321 -2.81 3.92 -6.09
CA ILE A 321 -3.24 2.51 -6.23
C ILE A 321 -4.52 2.38 -7.06
N ALA A 322 -5.55 3.17 -6.77
CA ALA A 322 -6.88 3.01 -7.34
C ALA A 322 -7.69 4.32 -7.30
N PHE A 323 -8.89 4.29 -7.88
CA PHE A 323 -9.86 5.37 -7.66
C PHE A 323 -10.57 5.16 -6.32
N PRO A 324 -10.93 6.24 -5.59
CA PRO A 324 -11.76 6.12 -4.40
C PRO A 324 -13.04 5.31 -4.67
N PRO A 325 -13.42 4.38 -3.78
CA PRO A 325 -14.59 3.56 -4.00
C PRO A 325 -15.87 4.41 -3.99
N THR A 326 -16.83 4.05 -4.86
CA THR A 326 -18.15 4.68 -4.89
C THR A 326 -18.81 4.62 -3.51
N GLY A 327 -19.21 5.78 -2.98
CA GLY A 327 -19.82 5.88 -1.65
C GLY A 327 -18.83 6.05 -0.50
N SER A 328 -17.53 6.21 -0.76
CA SER A 328 -16.59 6.69 0.26
C SER A 328 -16.97 8.12 0.68
N THR A 329 -17.42 8.31 1.91
CA THR A 329 -17.62 9.63 2.50
C THR A 329 -16.37 10.01 3.30
N CYS A 330 -15.84 11.22 3.07
CA CYS A 330 -14.81 11.76 3.95
C CYS A 330 -15.45 12.12 5.30
N GLY A 331 -14.86 11.64 6.40
CA GLY A 331 -15.39 11.75 7.77
C GLY A 331 -15.61 13.18 8.27
N HIS A 332 -15.14 14.20 7.55
CA HIS A 332 -15.38 15.61 7.83
C HIS A 332 -16.77 16.13 7.44
N GLY A 333 -17.70 15.27 7.03
CA GLY A 333 -19.08 15.70 6.73
C GLY A 333 -19.19 16.50 5.42
N CYS A 334 -18.49 16.06 4.38
CA CYS A 334 -18.64 16.59 3.01
C CYS A 334 -20.06 16.41 2.40
N ASP A 335 -20.98 15.78 3.13
CA ASP A 335 -22.41 15.71 2.82
C ASP A 335 -23.25 16.89 3.40
N LYS A 336 -22.67 17.79 4.22
CA LYS A 336 -23.38 18.91 4.88
C LYS A 336 -23.18 20.29 4.22
N LEU A 337 -23.26 20.39 2.90
CA LEU A 337 -23.33 21.69 2.21
C LEU A 337 -24.49 21.73 1.20
N GLY A 338 -25.71 21.85 1.75
CA GLY A 338 -26.76 22.68 1.13
C GLY A 338 -26.41 24.17 1.32
N PRO A 339 -27.05 25.09 0.58
CA PRO A 339 -26.52 26.44 0.39
C PRO A 339 -26.66 27.27 1.67
N THR A 340 -25.56 27.78 2.23
CA THR A 340 -25.59 29.04 3.00
C THR A 340 -24.22 29.70 3.15
N VAL A 341 -24.18 30.93 2.63
CA VAL A 341 -23.54 32.17 3.12
C VAL A 341 -22.01 32.22 3.27
N SER A 342 -21.47 33.18 2.52
CA SER A 342 -20.07 33.61 2.45
C SER A 342 -19.57 34.24 3.75
N THR A 343 -18.43 33.74 4.24
CA THR A 343 -17.44 34.54 4.99
C THR A 343 -16.04 34.07 4.63
N GLY A 344 -15.28 34.97 3.98
CA GLY A 344 -13.82 35.13 3.97
C GLY A 344 -12.90 33.91 3.98
N ASP A 345 -12.16 33.76 2.87
CA ASP A 345 -10.75 33.37 2.77
C ASP A 345 -10.28 32.09 3.48
N VAL A 346 -10.60 30.93 2.90
CA VAL A 346 -9.63 29.92 2.43
C VAL A 346 -10.33 29.12 1.31
N GLU A 347 -9.74 29.05 0.12
CA GLU A 347 -10.31 28.31 -1.00
C GLU A 347 -10.14 26.79 -0.75
N PHE A 348 -11.16 26.17 -0.15
CA PHE A 348 -11.24 24.72 0.03
C PHE A 348 -12.11 24.10 -1.06
N ILE A 349 -11.52 23.22 -1.87
CA ILE A 349 -12.21 22.51 -2.96
C ILE A 349 -13.05 21.35 -2.36
N PRO A 350 -14.39 21.36 -2.45
CA PRO A 350 -15.24 20.29 -1.93
C PRO A 350 -15.24 19.06 -2.86
N LEU A 351 -15.03 17.88 -2.29
CA LEU A 351 -15.05 16.59 -2.98
C LEU A 351 -16.47 16.07 -3.20
N ARG A 352 -17.08 16.33 -4.36
CA ARG A 352 -18.25 15.56 -4.85
C ARG A 352 -17.76 14.33 -5.61
N VAL A 353 -17.81 13.15 -4.99
CA VAL A 353 -17.12 11.92 -5.45
C VAL A 353 -17.46 11.49 -6.90
N ASN A 354 -18.66 11.77 -7.42
CA ASN A 354 -18.99 11.45 -8.83
C ASN A 354 -18.61 12.55 -9.84
N GLU A 355 -18.53 13.82 -9.42
CA GLU A 355 -18.11 14.93 -10.30
C GLU A 355 -16.61 15.22 -10.20
N TRP A 356 -15.96 14.85 -9.10
CA TRP A 356 -14.58 15.23 -8.80
C TRP A 356 -13.55 14.52 -9.68
N CYS A 357 -13.73 13.22 -9.95
CA CYS A 357 -12.86 12.52 -10.90
C CYS A 357 -13.08 12.96 -12.36
N LEU A 358 -14.27 13.50 -12.69
CA LEU A 358 -14.54 14.10 -14.00
C LEU A 358 -13.94 15.52 -14.12
N ARG A 359 -13.77 16.23 -13.00
CA ARG A 359 -13.24 17.60 -12.94
C ARG A 359 -11.71 17.68 -12.74
N ASN A 360 -11.06 16.60 -12.30
CA ASN A 360 -9.61 16.57 -12.05
C ASN A 360 -8.92 15.47 -12.89
N PRO A 361 -8.77 15.66 -14.21
CA PRO A 361 -8.12 14.69 -15.09
C PRO A 361 -6.64 14.44 -14.72
N GLU A 362 -6.02 15.31 -13.92
CA GLU A 362 -4.63 15.15 -13.44
C GLU A 362 -4.48 13.95 -12.48
N LEU A 363 -5.55 13.55 -11.77
CA LEU A 363 -5.57 12.36 -10.92
C LEU A 363 -5.45 11.04 -11.70
N LEU A 364 -5.73 11.08 -13.01
CA LEU A 364 -5.53 9.95 -13.92
C LEU A 364 -4.05 9.62 -14.10
N PHE A 365 -3.20 10.64 -13.92
CA PHE A 365 -1.76 10.59 -14.13
C PHE A 365 -0.96 10.82 -12.86
N LEU A 366 -1.64 11.03 -11.72
CA LEU A 366 -0.97 10.95 -10.43
C LEU A 366 -0.15 9.65 -10.40
N PRO A 367 1.14 9.76 -10.04
CA PRO A 367 2.09 8.68 -10.10
C PRO A 367 1.58 7.40 -9.44
#